data_AF-A0A9D7C542-F1
#
_entry.id   AF-A0A9D7C542-F1
#
_cell.length_a   1.000
_cell.length_b   1.000
_cell.length_c   1.000
_cell.angle_alpha   90.00
_cell.angle_beta   90.00
_cell.angle_gamma   90.00
#
_symmetry.space_group_name_H-M   'P 1'
#
loop_
_entity.id
_entity.type
_entity.pdbx_description
1 polymer ?
#
loop_
_entity_poly.entity_id
_entity_poly.type
_entity_poly.pdbx_seq_one_letter_code
_entity_poly.pdbx_strand_id
1 'polypeptide(L)'
;MKKIFFITVVLIWAAVETYAQEQQQDKDQIQLQEYLMLKDGNMYQVKDQNQTPLRGQYKMQNGAVVNPDGSYQLKDQKQERLQNGECLDMDGKRYKNQQEFTEQMQYRAQAMSQEYFMCQSGQMYRIRNNEKIQLGESFTFQNGANVSPGGKMQLKDKKQLQLKDGECLDMQGNKYKNQSEYSQQMQYRAQLMGQEYLMVQSGKVYRIKSEKRVQLAESVTLQNGTIVGPEGSMQLKNGKQVKLNEGECLDMQGNRYENHGRYNEGLEQQSRERMEMERGRESKEGGKEMQNQHGQEKGNPK
;
A
#
# COMPACT_ATOMS: atom_id res chain seq x y z
N MET A 1 58.31 -54.31 -22.14
CA MET A 1 57.52 -55.34 -21.45
C MET A 1 56.21 -54.74 -20.97
N LYS A 2 55.11 -55.47 -21.22
CA LYS A 2 53.75 -55.44 -20.62
C LYS A 2 52.86 -54.19 -20.83
N LYS A 3 51.75 -54.46 -21.53
CA LYS A 3 50.51 -53.70 -21.70
C LYS A 3 49.71 -53.68 -20.38
N ILE A 4 48.81 -52.71 -20.20
CA ILE A 4 47.36 -52.86 -19.94
C ILE A 4 46.73 -51.53 -19.47
N PHE A 5 45.65 -51.15 -20.16
CA PHE A 5 44.63 -50.16 -19.82
C PHE A 5 44.13 -50.28 -18.38
N PHE A 6 43.73 -49.21 -17.70
CA PHE A 6 42.47 -49.19 -16.96
C PHE A 6 42.00 -47.75 -16.64
N ILE A 7 40.71 -47.56 -16.87
CA ILE A 7 39.87 -46.39 -16.66
C ILE A 7 39.83 -46.04 -15.18
N THR A 8 40.07 -44.78 -14.81
CA THR A 8 39.73 -44.25 -13.48
C THR A 8 38.96 -42.93 -13.60
N VAL A 9 37.64 -43.12 -13.63
CA VAL A 9 36.58 -42.37 -12.96
C VAL A 9 36.95 -40.97 -12.44
N VAL A 10 36.38 -39.98 -13.12
CA VAL A 10 36.25 -38.58 -12.70
C VAL A 10 35.31 -38.53 -11.48
N LEU A 11 35.87 -38.28 -10.30
CA LEU A 11 35.11 -37.93 -9.09
C LEU A 11 35.09 -36.41 -8.94
N ILE A 12 34.17 -35.75 -9.66
CA ILE A 12 33.77 -34.38 -9.34
C ILE A 12 32.76 -34.49 -8.20
N TRP A 13 33.23 -34.35 -6.96
CA TRP A 13 32.36 -33.95 -5.86
C TRP A 13 32.15 -32.46 -5.96
N ALA A 14 31.23 -32.05 -6.83
CA ALA A 14 30.60 -30.75 -6.71
C ALA A 14 29.75 -30.82 -5.43
N ALA A 15 30.18 -30.11 -4.39
CA ALA A 15 29.30 -29.74 -3.30
C ALA A 15 28.21 -28.86 -3.90
N VAL A 16 27.11 -29.49 -4.32
CA VAL A 16 25.85 -28.79 -4.51
C VAL A 16 25.34 -28.52 -3.11
N GLU A 17 25.80 -27.41 -2.52
CA GLU A 17 25.05 -26.77 -1.44
C GLU A 17 23.71 -26.39 -2.05
N THR A 18 22.74 -27.27 -1.90
CA THR A 18 21.35 -26.91 -2.09
C THR A 18 21.05 -25.84 -1.05
N TYR A 19 21.11 -24.58 -1.46
CA TYR A 19 20.38 -23.51 -0.79
C TYR A 19 18.90 -23.82 -0.97
N ALA A 20 18.39 -24.77 -0.17
CA ALA A 20 17.03 -24.68 0.27
C ALA A 20 17.01 -23.42 1.14
N GLN A 21 16.69 -22.27 0.51
CA GLN A 21 16.16 -21.14 1.24
C GLN A 21 14.87 -21.64 1.89
N GLU A 22 15.03 -22.18 3.09
CA GLU A 22 13.98 -22.26 4.07
C GLU A 22 13.58 -20.81 4.31
N GLN A 23 12.63 -20.32 3.50
CA GLN A 23 11.79 -19.22 3.88
C GLN A 23 11.02 -19.72 5.11
N GLN A 24 11.66 -19.66 6.28
CA GLN A 24 10.97 -19.30 7.49
C GLN A 24 10.33 -17.96 7.19
N GLN A 25 9.16 -18.03 6.54
CA GLN A 25 8.13 -17.04 6.77
C GLN A 25 7.95 -17.07 8.28
N ASP A 26 8.52 -16.08 8.96
CA ASP A 26 7.80 -15.44 10.05
C ASP A 26 6.44 -15.04 9.45
N LYS A 27 5.54 -16.02 9.41
CA LYS A 27 4.11 -15.80 9.47
C LYS A 27 3.86 -15.31 10.89
N ASP A 28 4.37 -14.13 11.20
CA ASP A 28 3.59 -13.19 11.99
C ASP A 28 2.24 -13.21 11.32
N GLN A 29 1.28 -13.87 11.97
CA GLN A 29 -0.04 -14.08 11.43
C GLN A 29 -0.53 -12.70 11.04
N ILE A 30 -0.54 -12.40 9.74
CA ILE A 30 -1.42 -11.38 9.22
C ILE A 30 -2.77 -11.96 9.61
N GLN A 31 -3.31 -11.51 10.74
CA GLN A 31 -4.71 -11.70 11.07
C GLN A 31 -5.40 -11.20 9.83
N LEU A 32 -5.91 -12.14 9.02
CA LEU A 32 -6.68 -11.78 7.85
C LEU A 32 -7.88 -11.06 8.43
N GLN A 33 -7.84 -9.74 8.30
CA GLN A 33 -8.89 -8.86 8.77
C GLN A 33 -10.20 -9.41 8.25
N GLU A 34 -11.24 -9.30 9.07
CA GLU A 34 -12.60 -9.65 8.68
C GLU A 34 -12.92 -9.05 7.30
N TYR A 35 -13.53 -9.85 6.41
CA TYR A 35 -13.95 -9.38 5.09
C TYR A 35 -15.18 -10.14 4.62
N LEU A 36 -15.85 -9.63 3.59
CA LEU A 36 -16.98 -10.29 2.96
C LEU A 36 -16.59 -10.81 1.58
N MET A 37 -17.14 -11.95 1.18
CA MET A 37 -16.89 -12.56 -0.14
C MET A 37 -18.19 -13.08 -0.74
N LEU A 38 -18.41 -12.82 -2.03
CA LEU A 38 -19.47 -13.48 -2.78
C LEU A 38 -18.92 -14.79 -3.35
N LYS A 39 -19.51 -15.93 -2.96
CA LYS A 39 -19.13 -17.24 -3.48
C LYS A 39 -20.36 -18.08 -3.77
N ASP A 40 -20.44 -18.62 -4.98
CA ASP A 40 -21.54 -19.44 -5.48
C ASP A 40 -22.90 -18.77 -5.27
N GLY A 41 -22.96 -17.45 -5.52
CA GLY A 41 -24.17 -16.63 -5.38
C GLY A 41 -24.56 -16.27 -3.94
N ASN A 42 -23.78 -16.68 -2.94
CA ASN A 42 -24.04 -16.42 -1.52
C ASN A 42 -22.93 -15.58 -0.90
N MET A 43 -23.29 -14.60 -0.08
CA MET A 43 -22.31 -13.83 0.68
C MET A 43 -21.85 -14.59 1.92
N TYR A 44 -20.55 -14.52 2.17
CA TYR A 44 -19.91 -15.05 3.36
C TYR A 44 -19.16 -13.93 4.09
N GLN A 45 -19.27 -13.92 5.41
CA GLN A 45 -18.33 -13.23 6.28
C GLN A 45 -17.16 -14.18 6.54
N VAL A 46 -15.96 -13.73 6.23
CA VAL A 46 -14.73 -14.46 6.50
C VAL A 46 -14.00 -13.78 7.65
N LYS A 47 -13.78 -14.51 8.73
CA LYS A 47 -13.07 -14.04 9.92
C LYS A 47 -12.18 -15.14 10.45
N ASP A 48 -10.89 -14.86 10.60
CA ASP A 48 -9.90 -15.85 11.06
C ASP A 48 -10.00 -17.17 10.28
N GLN A 49 -10.16 -17.05 8.94
CA GLN A 49 -10.36 -18.15 7.99
C GLN A 49 -11.72 -18.88 8.08
N ASN A 50 -12.54 -18.63 9.10
CA ASN A 50 -13.89 -19.18 9.19
C ASN A 50 -14.83 -18.44 8.25
N GLN A 51 -15.59 -19.18 7.45
CA GLN A 51 -16.58 -18.63 6.53
C GLN A 51 -17.99 -18.87 7.08
N THR A 52 -18.70 -17.79 7.38
CA THR A 52 -20.09 -17.86 7.85
C THR A 52 -21.00 -17.23 6.80
N PRO A 53 -22.00 -17.95 6.26
CA PRO A 53 -22.92 -17.37 5.29
C PRO A 53 -23.75 -16.26 5.93
N LEU A 54 -23.91 -15.15 5.23
CA LEU A 54 -24.81 -14.08 5.66
C LEU A 54 -26.26 -14.53 5.50
N ARG A 55 -26.99 -14.62 6.61
CA ARG A 55 -28.43 -15.00 6.61
C ARG A 55 -29.37 -13.80 6.42
N GLY A 56 -28.85 -12.59 6.56
CA GLY A 56 -29.59 -11.35 6.45
C GLY A 56 -28.65 -10.20 6.11
N GLN A 57 -29.20 -8.99 6.11
CA GLN A 57 -28.41 -7.78 5.85
C GLN A 57 -27.32 -7.61 6.89
N TYR A 58 -26.12 -7.29 6.42
CA TYR A 58 -24.98 -6.94 7.25
C TYR A 58 -24.73 -5.44 7.17
N LYS A 59 -24.84 -4.74 8.30
CA LYS A 59 -24.55 -3.32 8.40
C LYS A 59 -23.11 -3.14 8.89
N MET A 60 -22.26 -2.60 8.03
CA MET A 60 -20.87 -2.31 8.33
C MET A 60 -20.73 -1.06 9.21
N GLN A 61 -19.59 -0.92 9.89
CA GLN A 61 -19.29 0.23 10.75
C GLN A 61 -19.23 1.55 9.96
N ASN A 62 -18.77 1.51 8.72
CA ASN A 62 -18.74 2.66 7.81
C ASN A 62 -20.14 3.09 7.30
N GLY A 63 -21.20 2.40 7.72
CA GLY A 63 -22.59 2.65 7.32
C GLY A 63 -23.04 1.92 6.05
N ALA A 64 -22.15 1.19 5.37
CA ALA A 64 -22.52 0.38 4.22
C ALA A 64 -23.44 -0.79 4.64
N VAL A 65 -24.34 -1.17 3.75
CA VAL A 65 -25.25 -2.31 3.94
C VAL A 65 -24.99 -3.34 2.86
N VAL A 66 -24.78 -4.59 3.25
CA VAL A 66 -24.50 -5.71 2.34
C VAL A 66 -25.60 -6.76 2.48
N ASN A 67 -26.16 -7.19 1.36
CA ASN A 67 -27.21 -8.21 1.32
C ASN A 67 -26.61 -9.61 1.06
N PRO A 68 -27.29 -10.69 1.47
CA PRO A 68 -26.86 -12.06 1.21
C PRO A 68 -26.61 -12.42 -0.26
N ASP A 69 -27.25 -11.71 -1.20
CA ASP A 69 -27.14 -11.95 -2.65
C ASP A 69 -25.93 -11.24 -3.32
N GLY A 70 -25.14 -10.51 -2.53
CA GLY A 70 -23.97 -9.77 -2.98
C GLY A 70 -24.24 -8.36 -3.48
N SER A 71 -25.49 -7.89 -3.43
CA SER A 71 -25.78 -6.45 -3.59
C SER A 71 -25.37 -5.68 -2.34
N TYR A 72 -24.85 -4.47 -2.50
CA TYR A 72 -24.49 -3.61 -1.38
C TYR A 72 -24.73 -2.14 -1.69
N GLN A 73 -24.85 -1.34 -0.65
CA GLN A 73 -25.01 0.11 -0.71
C GLN A 73 -23.95 0.77 0.15
N LEU A 74 -23.14 1.65 -0.45
CA LEU A 74 -22.16 2.48 0.27
C LEU A 74 -22.86 3.68 0.94
N LYS A 75 -22.13 4.42 1.78
CA LYS A 75 -22.65 5.59 2.50
C LYS A 75 -23.22 6.67 1.57
N ASP A 76 -22.71 6.78 0.35
CA ASP A 76 -23.18 7.70 -0.70
C ASP A 76 -24.49 7.24 -1.39
N GLN A 77 -25.12 6.19 -0.86
CA GLN A 77 -26.33 5.55 -1.39
C GLN A 77 -26.16 4.86 -2.75
N LYS A 78 -24.94 4.79 -3.30
CA LYS A 78 -24.69 4.08 -4.55
C LYS A 78 -24.86 2.58 -4.33
N GLN A 79 -25.78 1.98 -5.09
CA GLN A 79 -25.98 0.54 -5.08
C GLN A 79 -25.05 -0.13 -6.08
N GLU A 80 -24.35 -1.15 -5.62
CA GLU A 80 -23.44 -1.96 -6.42
C GLU A 80 -23.68 -3.46 -6.16
N ARG A 81 -23.04 -4.31 -6.96
CA ARG A 81 -23.12 -5.76 -6.81
C ARG A 81 -21.75 -6.38 -7.01
N LEU A 82 -21.39 -7.28 -6.10
CA LEU A 82 -20.22 -8.13 -6.24
C LEU A 82 -20.47 -9.19 -7.32
N GLN A 83 -19.41 -9.57 -8.02
CA GLN A 83 -19.31 -10.74 -8.88
C GLN A 83 -18.80 -11.93 -8.08
N ASN A 84 -19.07 -13.13 -8.58
CA ASN A 84 -18.63 -14.34 -7.91
C ASN A 84 -17.10 -14.36 -7.75
N GLY A 85 -16.63 -14.62 -6.54
CA GLY A 85 -15.22 -14.59 -6.16
C GLY A 85 -14.73 -13.25 -5.60
N GLU A 86 -15.44 -12.14 -5.84
CA GLU A 86 -15.03 -10.83 -5.36
C GLU A 86 -15.19 -10.68 -3.84
N CYS A 87 -14.38 -9.80 -3.27
CA CYS A 87 -14.33 -9.53 -1.84
C CYS A 87 -14.59 -8.05 -1.55
N LEU A 88 -15.08 -7.76 -0.34
CA LEU A 88 -15.28 -6.43 0.21
C LEU A 88 -14.62 -6.40 1.60
N ASP A 89 -13.71 -5.47 1.87
CA ASP A 89 -13.21 -5.28 3.23
C ASP A 89 -14.24 -4.55 4.12
N MET A 90 -13.92 -4.41 5.41
CA MET A 90 -14.83 -3.76 6.38
C MET A 90 -14.97 -2.25 6.17
N ASP A 91 -14.08 -1.65 5.39
CA ASP A 91 -14.13 -0.24 5.00
C ASP A 91 -14.92 -0.04 3.69
N GLY A 92 -15.43 -1.13 3.08
CA GLY A 92 -16.24 -1.10 1.87
C GLY A 92 -15.42 -1.07 0.57
N LYS A 93 -14.13 -1.38 0.63
CA LYS A 93 -13.27 -1.47 -0.56
C LYS A 93 -13.40 -2.84 -1.21
N ARG A 94 -13.63 -2.84 -2.53
CA ARG A 94 -13.82 -4.04 -3.35
C ARG A 94 -12.50 -4.58 -3.91
N TYR A 95 -12.41 -5.90 -4.00
CA TYR A 95 -11.29 -6.67 -4.54
C TYR A 95 -11.82 -7.72 -5.53
N LYS A 96 -11.07 -7.99 -6.61
CA LYS A 96 -11.49 -8.93 -7.66
C LYS A 96 -11.56 -10.37 -7.16
N ASN A 97 -10.72 -10.72 -6.18
CA ASN A 97 -10.68 -12.03 -5.58
C ASN A 97 -9.94 -12.03 -4.22
N GLN A 98 -9.98 -13.19 -3.55
CA GLN A 98 -9.30 -13.41 -2.28
C GLN A 98 -7.79 -13.21 -2.35
N GLN A 99 -7.16 -13.57 -3.46
CA GLN A 99 -5.71 -13.42 -3.63
C GLN A 99 -5.35 -11.94 -3.63
N GLU A 100 -6.05 -11.11 -4.40
CA GLU A 100 -5.83 -9.66 -4.44
C GLU A 100 -6.09 -9.02 -3.06
N PHE A 101 -7.14 -9.45 -2.36
CA PHE A 101 -7.38 -9.01 -0.98
C PHE A 101 -6.20 -9.37 -0.06
N THR A 102 -5.74 -10.61 -0.11
CA THR A 102 -4.64 -11.12 0.75
C THR A 102 -3.33 -10.38 0.45
N GLU A 103 -3.00 -10.19 -0.83
CA GLU A 103 -1.84 -9.41 -1.27
C GLU A 103 -1.96 -7.95 -0.77
N GLN A 104 -3.14 -7.34 -0.85
CA GLN A 104 -3.34 -5.99 -0.32
C GLN A 104 -3.17 -5.91 1.21
N MET A 105 -3.65 -6.91 1.95
CA MET A 105 -3.46 -6.97 3.41
C MET A 105 -2.00 -7.17 3.79
N GLN A 106 -1.23 -7.92 3.00
CA GLN A 106 0.22 -8.01 3.14
C GLN A 106 0.89 -6.65 2.99
N TYR A 107 0.57 -5.87 1.94
CA TYR A 107 1.12 -4.52 1.80
C TYR A 107 0.71 -3.61 2.94
N ARG A 108 -0.54 -3.72 3.44
CA ARG A 108 -1.00 -2.94 4.58
C ARG A 108 -0.19 -3.29 5.83
N ALA A 109 0.02 -4.58 6.09
CA ALA A 109 0.84 -5.04 7.21
C ALA A 109 2.29 -4.52 7.08
N GLN A 110 2.91 -4.63 5.91
CA GLN A 110 4.27 -4.13 5.67
C GLN A 110 4.39 -2.61 5.79
N ALA A 111 3.40 -1.86 5.29
CA ALA A 111 3.39 -0.40 5.42
C ALA A 111 3.17 0.04 6.88
N MET A 112 2.35 -0.70 7.64
CA MET A 112 2.03 -0.42 9.04
C MET A 112 3.08 -0.96 10.03
N SER A 113 3.86 -1.97 9.65
CA SER A 113 5.00 -2.46 10.45
C SER A 113 6.20 -1.52 10.39
N GLN A 114 6.11 -0.44 9.59
CA GLN A 114 7.13 0.58 9.58
C GLN A 114 7.21 1.24 10.94
N GLU A 115 8.45 1.44 11.37
CA GLU A 115 8.75 2.19 12.56
C GLU A 115 8.29 3.64 12.41
N TYR A 116 7.69 4.17 13.47
CA TYR A 116 7.36 5.59 13.56
C TYR A 116 7.56 6.09 14.99
N PHE A 117 7.51 7.41 15.14
CA PHE A 117 7.65 8.08 16.42
C PHE A 117 6.37 8.82 16.75
N MET A 118 6.02 8.89 18.03
CA MET A 118 4.84 9.61 18.51
C MET A 118 5.21 10.43 19.74
N CYS A 119 4.79 11.68 19.78
CA CYS A 119 4.85 12.50 20.98
C CYS A 119 3.61 12.18 21.84
N GLN A 120 3.82 11.71 23.07
CA GLN A 120 2.75 11.49 24.03
C GLN A 120 3.15 12.05 25.40
N SER A 121 2.29 12.89 25.97
CA SER A 121 2.51 13.61 27.24
C SER A 121 3.86 14.35 27.27
N GLY A 122 4.26 14.92 26.14
CA GLY A 122 5.54 15.63 25.99
C GLY A 122 6.78 14.74 25.86
N GLN A 123 6.60 13.42 25.81
CA GLN A 123 7.68 12.46 25.63
C GLN A 123 7.59 11.78 24.27
N MET A 124 8.74 11.53 23.66
CA MET A 124 8.82 10.76 22.42
C MET A 124 8.83 9.28 22.69
N TYR A 125 8.06 8.56 21.89
CA TYR A 125 8.05 7.12 21.84
C TYR A 125 8.38 6.67 20.43
N ARG A 126 9.17 5.60 20.34
CA ARG A 126 9.39 4.82 19.14
C ARG A 126 8.36 3.69 19.15
N ILE A 127 7.64 3.52 18.04
CA ILE A 127 6.67 2.45 17.85
C ILE A 127 7.14 1.58 16.70
N ARG A 128 7.24 0.28 16.95
CA ARG A 128 7.58 -0.74 15.95
C ARG A 128 6.82 -2.01 16.29
N ASN A 129 6.12 -2.61 15.33
CA ASN A 129 5.35 -3.85 15.54
C ASN A 129 4.45 -3.80 16.78
N ASN A 130 3.76 -2.67 17.01
CA ASN A 130 2.95 -2.37 18.20
C ASN A 130 3.70 -2.29 19.54
N GLU A 131 5.01 -2.51 19.57
CA GLU A 131 5.82 -2.23 20.74
C GLU A 131 6.08 -0.73 20.84
N LYS A 132 5.84 -0.15 22.01
CA LYS A 132 6.02 1.26 22.30
C LYS A 132 7.15 1.43 23.30
N ILE A 133 8.25 2.04 22.86
CA ILE A 133 9.46 2.23 23.65
C ILE A 133 9.71 3.73 23.81
N GLN A 134 9.87 4.21 25.04
CA GLN A 134 10.23 5.61 25.28
C GLN A 134 11.62 5.90 24.72
N LEU A 135 11.74 7.02 24.02
CA LEU A 135 13.00 7.45 23.45
C LEU A 135 13.92 8.01 24.55
N GLY A 136 15.07 7.37 24.79
CA GLY A 136 16.05 7.80 25.81
C GLY A 136 17.07 8.84 25.32
N GLU A 137 17.36 8.84 24.02
CA GLU A 137 18.35 9.71 23.38
C GLU A 137 17.78 10.33 22.11
N SER A 138 18.39 11.41 21.62
CA SER A 138 17.92 12.02 20.38
C SER A 138 18.05 11.09 19.17
N PHE A 139 17.06 11.13 18.27
CA PHE A 139 17.04 10.34 17.04
C PHE A 139 17.22 11.23 15.80
N THR A 140 18.02 10.78 14.83
CA THR A 140 18.24 11.47 13.55
C THR A 140 17.53 10.73 12.42
N PHE A 141 16.62 11.43 11.75
CA PHE A 141 15.83 10.93 10.62
C PHE A 141 16.63 10.94 9.31
N GLN A 142 16.11 10.23 8.30
CA GLN A 142 16.75 10.15 6.98
C GLN A 142 16.86 11.51 6.27
N ASN A 143 15.92 12.43 6.52
CA ASN A 143 16.00 13.79 5.98
C ASN A 143 17.02 14.69 6.72
N GLY A 144 17.73 14.15 7.72
CA GLY A 144 18.72 14.87 8.53
C GLY A 144 18.12 15.68 9.68
N ALA A 145 16.81 15.66 9.88
CA ALA A 145 16.20 16.24 11.08
C ALA A 145 16.53 15.39 12.31
N ASN A 146 16.54 16.01 13.49
CA ASN A 146 16.76 15.34 14.76
C ASN A 146 15.59 15.61 15.71
N VAL A 147 15.19 14.63 16.52
CA VAL A 147 14.19 14.81 17.59
C VAL A 147 14.76 14.35 18.93
N SER A 148 14.54 15.15 19.98
CA SER A 148 14.94 14.80 21.34
C SER A 148 13.87 13.96 22.06
N PRO A 149 14.22 13.29 23.18
CA PRO A 149 13.26 12.61 24.04
C PRO A 149 12.06 13.46 24.48
N GLY A 150 12.24 14.78 24.62
CA GLY A 150 11.19 15.73 24.99
C GLY A 150 10.37 16.29 23.81
N GLY A 151 10.48 15.70 22.62
CA GLY A 151 9.70 16.10 21.44
C GLY A 151 10.16 17.39 20.77
N LYS A 152 11.34 17.91 21.12
CA LYS A 152 11.94 19.05 20.42
C LYS A 152 12.62 18.55 19.16
N MET A 153 12.15 19.00 18.00
CA MET A 153 12.66 18.64 16.69
C MET A 153 13.49 19.78 16.10
N GLN A 154 14.64 19.46 15.53
CA GLN A 154 15.46 20.35 14.73
C GLN A 154 15.48 19.85 13.28
N LEU A 155 15.03 20.69 12.35
CA LEU A 155 15.08 20.42 10.93
C LEU A 155 16.51 20.58 10.37
N LYS A 156 16.73 20.11 9.15
CA LYS A 156 18.02 20.21 8.45
C LYS A 156 18.51 21.66 8.28
N ASP A 157 17.59 22.61 8.13
CA ASP A 157 17.88 24.06 8.07
C ASP A 157 18.13 24.70 9.45
N LYS A 158 18.25 23.86 10.50
CA LYS A 158 18.41 24.22 11.92
C LYS A 158 17.18 24.84 12.57
N LYS A 159 16.05 25.01 11.85
CA LYS A 159 14.79 25.47 12.45
C LYS A 159 14.32 24.48 13.50
N GLN A 160 13.88 25.01 14.64
CA GLN A 160 13.40 24.20 15.76
C GLN A 160 11.87 24.27 15.85
N LEU A 161 11.26 23.15 16.21
CA LEU A 161 9.83 23.02 16.45
C LEU A 161 9.58 22.04 17.59
N GLN A 162 8.51 22.30 18.35
CA GLN A 162 8.07 21.43 19.44
C GLN A 162 6.91 20.58 18.92
N LEU A 163 7.04 19.26 19.04
CA LEU A 163 5.95 18.34 18.74
C LEU A 163 4.87 18.45 19.81
N LYS A 164 3.62 18.43 19.36
CA LYS A 164 2.44 18.40 20.22
C LYS A 164 2.06 16.96 20.56
N ASP A 165 1.32 16.82 21.64
CA ASP A 165 0.73 15.54 22.04
C ASP A 165 -0.09 14.93 20.90
N GLY A 166 0.15 13.64 20.61
CA GLY A 166 -0.44 12.89 19.51
C GLY A 166 0.31 13.01 18.18
N GLU A 167 1.12 14.04 17.93
CA GLU A 167 1.83 14.18 16.65
C GLU A 167 2.80 13.02 16.41
N CYS A 168 2.84 12.54 15.17
CA CYS A 168 3.65 11.40 14.76
C CYS A 168 4.71 11.81 13.73
N LEU A 169 5.83 11.09 13.68
CA LEU A 169 6.88 11.21 12.67
C LEU A 169 7.18 9.84 12.03
N ASP A 170 7.31 9.76 10.71
CA ASP A 170 7.85 8.56 10.06
C ASP A 170 9.39 8.54 10.07
N MET A 171 10.01 7.48 9.54
CA MET A 171 11.48 7.34 9.46
C MET A 171 12.15 8.37 8.54
N GLN A 172 11.40 8.96 7.62
CA GLN A 172 11.85 10.04 6.76
C GLN A 172 11.79 11.39 7.47
N GLY A 173 11.21 11.46 8.68
CA GLY A 173 11.04 12.68 9.46
C GLY A 173 9.85 13.53 9.01
N ASN A 174 8.91 12.96 8.27
CA ASN A 174 7.66 13.63 7.91
C ASN A 174 6.71 13.64 9.09
N LYS A 175 6.01 14.77 9.29
CA LYS A 175 5.12 14.97 10.42
C LYS A 175 3.66 14.75 10.08
N TYR A 176 2.97 14.05 10.98
CA TYR A 176 1.54 13.79 10.98
C TYR A 176 0.92 14.35 12.26
N LYS A 177 -0.31 14.85 12.18
CA LYS A 177 -1.06 15.44 13.29
C LYS A 177 -1.38 14.43 14.37
N ASN A 178 -1.66 13.18 13.98
CA ASN A 178 -2.00 12.11 14.89
C ASN A 178 -1.77 10.73 14.25
N GLN A 179 -1.90 9.68 15.07
CA GLN A 179 -1.78 8.28 14.65
C GLN A 179 -2.80 7.91 13.56
N SER A 180 -4.00 8.49 13.57
CA SER A 180 -5.02 8.22 12.55
C SER A 180 -4.57 8.72 11.17
N GLU A 181 -4.02 9.92 11.08
CA GLU A 181 -3.49 10.49 9.84
C GLU A 181 -2.27 9.70 9.33
N TYR A 182 -1.37 9.31 10.24
CA TYR A 182 -0.26 8.42 9.92
C TYR A 182 -0.76 7.08 9.34
N SER A 183 -1.72 6.45 10.01
CA SER A 183 -2.28 5.17 9.59
C SER A 183 -2.99 5.26 8.23
N GLN A 184 -3.71 6.36 7.99
CA GLN A 184 -4.36 6.62 6.70
C GLN A 184 -3.32 6.79 5.58
N GLN A 185 -2.23 7.53 5.83
CA GLN A 185 -1.13 7.66 4.87
C GLN A 185 -0.50 6.31 4.55
N MET A 186 -0.26 5.47 5.56
CA MET A 186 0.32 4.14 5.34
C MET A 186 -0.64 3.20 4.61
N GLN A 187 -1.95 3.32 4.84
CA GLN A 187 -2.95 2.62 4.04
C GLN A 187 -2.88 3.04 2.57
N TYR A 188 -2.83 4.33 2.26
CA TYR A 188 -2.66 4.79 0.89
C TYR A 188 -1.36 4.28 0.26
N ARG A 189 -0.26 4.36 0.99
CA ARG A 189 1.03 3.81 0.55
C ARG A 189 0.94 2.31 0.24
N ALA A 190 0.27 1.53 1.09
CA ALA A 190 0.04 0.11 0.85
C ALA A 190 -0.77 -0.16 -0.43
N GLN A 191 -1.71 0.70 -0.79
CA GLN A 191 -2.43 0.59 -2.07
C GLN A 191 -1.52 0.84 -3.27
N LEU A 192 -0.54 1.74 -3.12
CA LEU A 192 0.44 2.06 -4.15
C LEU A 192 1.52 0.98 -4.28
N MET A 193 1.92 0.33 -3.18
CA MET A 193 2.89 -0.79 -3.21
C MET A 193 2.40 -2.00 -4.02
N GLY A 194 1.08 -2.19 -4.12
CA GLY A 194 0.47 -3.21 -4.97
C GLY A 194 0.37 -2.81 -6.44
N GLN A 195 0.74 -1.57 -6.81
CA GLN A 195 0.68 -1.13 -8.19
C GLN A 195 1.77 -1.77 -9.02
N GLU A 196 1.38 -2.06 -10.25
CA GLU A 196 2.26 -2.54 -11.28
C GLU A 196 3.07 -1.37 -11.87
N TYR A 197 4.34 -1.63 -12.18
CA TYR A 197 5.19 -0.71 -12.92
C TYR A 197 6.17 -1.50 -13.80
N LEU A 198 6.79 -0.81 -14.75
CA LEU A 198 7.85 -1.33 -15.59
C LEU A 198 9.20 -0.77 -15.14
N MET A 199 10.25 -1.56 -15.22
CA MET A 199 11.62 -1.14 -14.94
C MET A 199 12.58 -1.72 -15.99
N VAL A 200 13.51 -0.90 -16.48
CA VAL A 200 14.63 -1.41 -17.28
C VAL A 200 15.74 -1.86 -16.36
N GLN A 201 16.18 -3.11 -16.54
CA GLN A 201 17.35 -3.63 -15.87
C GLN A 201 18.09 -4.61 -16.79
N SER A 202 19.41 -4.47 -16.88
CA SER A 202 20.27 -5.22 -17.78
C SER A 202 19.77 -5.18 -19.24
N GLY A 203 19.32 -4.00 -19.68
CA GLY A 203 18.80 -3.77 -21.03
C GLY A 203 17.41 -4.36 -21.32
N LYS A 204 16.81 -5.09 -20.38
CA LYS A 204 15.50 -5.73 -20.51
C LYS A 204 14.46 -5.01 -19.67
N VAL A 205 13.23 -4.98 -20.15
CA VAL A 205 12.08 -4.46 -19.39
C VAL A 205 11.50 -5.57 -18.53
N TYR A 206 11.23 -5.25 -17.27
CA TYR A 206 10.54 -6.12 -16.35
C TYR A 206 9.25 -5.46 -15.91
N ARG A 207 8.17 -6.25 -15.93
CA ARG A 207 6.94 -5.93 -15.22
C ARG A 207 7.13 -6.33 -13.76
N ILE A 208 7.02 -5.35 -12.87
CA ILE A 208 7.11 -5.55 -11.44
C ILE A 208 5.74 -5.27 -10.86
N LYS A 209 5.20 -6.26 -10.17
CA LYS A 209 3.98 -6.13 -9.39
C LYS A 209 4.18 -6.97 -8.15
N SER A 210 3.86 -6.44 -6.98
CA SER A 210 3.85 -7.25 -5.77
C SER A 210 5.22 -7.88 -5.47
N GLU A 211 6.32 -7.16 -5.73
CA GLU A 211 7.72 -7.62 -5.71
C GLU A 211 8.06 -8.77 -6.69
N LYS A 212 7.04 -9.38 -7.31
CA LYS A 212 7.21 -10.35 -8.38
C LYS A 212 7.68 -9.62 -9.62
N ARG A 213 8.78 -10.12 -10.16
CA ARG A 213 9.45 -9.58 -11.33
C ARG A 213 9.32 -10.56 -12.48
N VAL A 214 8.72 -10.11 -13.58
CA VAL A 214 8.55 -10.90 -14.79
C VAL A 214 9.17 -10.15 -15.95
N GLN A 215 10.09 -10.77 -16.68
CA GLN A 215 10.64 -10.17 -17.89
C GLN A 215 9.50 -9.98 -18.90
N LEU A 216 9.41 -8.79 -19.47
CA LEU A 216 8.43 -8.51 -20.50
C LEU A 216 8.81 -9.29 -21.77
N ALA A 217 7.90 -10.15 -22.24
CA ALA A 217 8.11 -10.95 -23.46
C ALA A 217 7.55 -10.26 -24.71
N GLU A 218 6.44 -9.53 -24.54
CA GLU A 218 5.73 -8.83 -25.61
C GLU A 218 5.47 -7.38 -25.21
N SER A 219 5.26 -6.51 -26.19
CA SER A 219 4.98 -5.10 -25.93
C SER A 219 3.71 -4.91 -25.10
N VAL A 220 3.71 -3.92 -24.22
CA VAL A 220 2.56 -3.51 -23.40
C VAL A 220 2.11 -2.10 -23.75
N THR A 221 0.80 -1.90 -23.86
CA THR A 221 0.21 -0.56 -24.02
C THR A 221 -0.20 -0.02 -22.66
N LEU A 222 0.37 1.12 -22.27
CA LEU A 222 0.05 1.85 -21.05
C LEU A 222 -1.26 2.64 -21.20
N GLN A 223 -1.82 3.11 -20.09
CA GLN A 223 -3.11 3.81 -20.08
C GLN A 223 -3.10 5.12 -20.89
N ASN A 224 -1.96 5.80 -20.99
CA ASN A 224 -1.82 7.00 -21.81
C ASN A 224 -1.64 6.69 -23.32
N GLY A 225 -1.71 5.42 -23.73
CA GLY A 225 -1.53 4.97 -25.11
C GLY A 225 -0.07 4.77 -25.53
N THR A 226 0.89 4.92 -24.62
CA THR A 226 2.30 4.60 -24.87
C THR A 226 2.50 3.10 -24.99
N ILE A 227 3.23 2.64 -26.00
CA ILE A 227 3.59 1.22 -26.17
C ILE A 227 5.02 1.03 -25.70
N VAL A 228 5.28 0.05 -24.84
CA VAL A 228 6.61 -0.29 -24.32
C VAL A 228 6.98 -1.70 -24.75
N GLY A 229 8.11 -1.85 -25.44
CA GLY A 229 8.63 -3.14 -25.90
C GLY A 229 9.58 -3.80 -24.89
N PRO A 230 9.91 -5.10 -25.09
CA PRO A 230 10.71 -5.90 -24.15
C PRO A 230 12.15 -5.39 -23.94
N GLU A 231 12.70 -4.66 -24.92
CA GLU A 231 14.07 -4.12 -24.90
C GLU A 231 14.11 -2.61 -24.55
N GLY A 232 13.04 -2.10 -23.92
CA GLY A 232 12.96 -0.71 -23.46
C GLY A 232 12.61 0.32 -24.53
N SER A 233 12.29 -0.11 -25.75
CA SER A 233 11.74 0.78 -26.78
C SER A 233 10.36 1.28 -26.37
N MET A 234 10.09 2.57 -26.54
CA MET A 234 8.79 3.18 -26.29
C MET A 234 8.29 3.92 -27.53
N GLN A 235 7.01 3.76 -27.85
CA GLN A 235 6.29 4.59 -28.80
C GLN A 235 5.24 5.40 -28.05
N LEU A 236 5.43 6.72 -27.96
CA LEU A 236 4.46 7.61 -27.33
C LEU A 236 3.19 7.71 -28.19
N LYS A 237 2.09 8.18 -27.60
CA LYS A 237 0.80 8.35 -28.30
C LYS A 237 0.87 9.19 -29.59
N ASN A 238 1.81 10.13 -29.68
CA ASN A 238 2.03 10.95 -30.87
C ASN A 238 2.93 10.28 -31.93
N GLY A 239 3.27 9.00 -31.76
CA GLY A 239 4.13 8.23 -32.64
C GLY A 239 5.63 8.43 -32.40
N LYS A 240 6.05 9.37 -31.54
CA LYS A 240 7.47 9.61 -31.22
C LYS A 240 8.05 8.36 -30.56
N GLN A 241 9.19 7.91 -31.08
CA GLN A 241 9.95 6.83 -30.46
C GLN A 241 10.97 7.38 -29.48
N VAL A 242 11.04 6.77 -28.30
CA VAL A 242 12.05 7.02 -27.26
C VAL A 242 12.53 5.69 -26.70
N LYS A 243 13.67 5.66 -26.00
CA LYS A 243 14.18 4.45 -25.34
C LYS A 243 14.31 4.72 -23.85
N LEU A 244 13.92 3.75 -23.04
CA LEU A 244 14.18 3.77 -21.61
C LEU A 244 15.65 3.48 -21.33
N ASN A 245 16.19 4.19 -20.35
CA ASN A 245 17.55 3.97 -19.85
C ASN A 245 17.56 2.92 -18.74
N GLU A 246 18.72 2.31 -18.52
CA GLU A 246 18.95 1.40 -17.41
C GLU A 246 18.54 2.04 -16.07
N GLY A 247 17.74 1.32 -15.28
CA GLY A 247 17.21 1.76 -14.00
C GLY A 247 15.92 2.56 -14.07
N GLU A 248 15.54 3.11 -15.22
CA GLU A 248 14.32 3.91 -15.34
C GLU A 248 13.07 3.07 -15.10
N CYS A 249 12.06 3.73 -14.52
CA CYS A 249 10.77 3.14 -14.21
C CYS A 249 9.63 3.85 -14.95
N LEU A 250 8.57 3.11 -15.25
CA LEU A 250 7.30 3.65 -15.76
C LEU A 250 6.15 3.09 -14.94
N ASP A 251 5.24 3.95 -14.48
CA ASP A 251 3.96 3.45 -13.98
C ASP A 251 3.01 3.07 -15.14
N MET A 252 1.87 2.46 -14.80
CA MET A 252 0.90 2.04 -15.83
C MET A 252 0.12 3.22 -16.43
N GLN A 253 0.20 4.42 -15.84
CA GLN A 253 -0.30 5.68 -16.41
C GLN A 253 0.67 6.24 -17.46
N GLY A 254 1.91 5.75 -17.50
CA GLY A 254 2.97 6.16 -18.39
C GLY A 254 3.77 7.36 -17.91
N ASN A 255 3.73 7.65 -16.60
CA ASN A 255 4.68 8.57 -15.97
C ASN A 255 6.05 7.88 -15.86
N ARG A 256 7.10 8.62 -16.20
CA ARG A 256 8.49 8.12 -16.26
C ARG A 256 9.30 8.64 -15.08
N TYR A 257 10.11 7.77 -14.50
CA TYR A 257 10.95 8.05 -13.34
C TYR A 257 12.38 7.63 -13.63
N GLU A 258 13.35 8.44 -13.18
CA GLU A 258 14.78 8.21 -13.43
C GLU A 258 15.28 6.89 -12.84
N ASN A 259 14.72 6.49 -11.70
CA ASN A 259 15.06 5.26 -11.01
C ASN A 259 13.92 4.84 -10.04
N HIS A 260 14.08 3.67 -9.42
CA HIS A 260 13.12 3.15 -8.45
C HIS A 260 12.90 4.08 -7.25
N GLY A 261 13.94 4.76 -6.78
CA GLY A 261 13.83 5.73 -5.68
C GLY A 261 12.89 6.88 -6.03
N ARG A 262 13.07 7.47 -7.22
CA ARG A 262 12.18 8.53 -7.74
C ARG A 262 10.75 8.05 -7.96
N TYR A 263 10.58 6.81 -8.39
CA TYR A 263 9.25 6.19 -8.49
C TYR A 263 8.57 6.14 -7.12
N ASN A 264 9.27 5.65 -6.10
CA ASN A 264 8.73 5.57 -4.74
C ASN A 264 8.42 6.96 -4.14
N GLU A 265 9.29 7.95 -4.35
CA GLU A 265 9.03 9.35 -3.97
C GLU A 265 7.76 9.90 -4.65
N GLY A 266 7.58 9.62 -5.94
CA GLY A 266 6.39 10.02 -6.69
C GLY A 266 5.11 9.39 -6.16
N LEU A 267 5.15 8.10 -5.79
CA LEU A 267 4.04 7.42 -5.13
C LEU A 267 3.72 8.07 -3.77
N GLU A 268 4.74 8.39 -2.97
CA GLU A 268 4.55 9.05 -1.67
C GLU A 268 3.90 10.43 -1.82
N GLN A 269 4.31 11.20 -2.82
CA GLN A 269 3.70 12.49 -3.12
C GLN A 269 2.23 12.32 -3.55
N GLN A 270 1.96 11.39 -4.46
CA GLN A 270 0.59 11.10 -4.92
C GLN A 270 -0.34 10.68 -3.76
N SER A 271 0.17 9.87 -2.83
CA SER A 271 -0.54 9.50 -1.61
C SER A 271 -0.94 10.73 -0.78
N ARG A 272 0.00 11.67 -0.57
CA ARG A 272 -0.28 12.89 0.20
C ARG A 272 -1.31 13.79 -0.48
N GLU A 273 -1.14 14.02 -1.78
CA GLU A 273 -2.06 14.86 -2.55
C GLU A 273 -3.49 14.29 -2.51
N ARG A 274 -3.64 12.96 -2.58
CA ARG A 274 -4.94 12.31 -2.45
C ARG A 274 -5.57 12.52 -1.07
N MET A 275 -4.81 12.36 0.01
CA MET A 275 -5.32 12.64 1.36
C MET A 275 -5.76 14.10 1.52
N GLU A 276 -4.96 15.04 1.00
CA GLU A 276 -5.31 16.47 1.06
C GLU A 276 -6.60 16.77 0.30
N MET A 277 -6.80 16.15 -0.87
CA MET A 277 -8.04 16.26 -1.63
C MET A 277 -9.24 15.69 -0.87
N GLU A 278 -9.12 14.54 -0.23
CA GLU A 278 -10.21 13.92 0.54
C GLU A 278 -10.59 14.76 1.75
N ARG A 279 -9.61 15.29 2.49
CA ARG A 279 -9.85 16.26 3.57
C ARG A 279 -10.58 17.50 3.07
N GLY A 280 -10.25 17.96 1.87
CA GLY A 280 -10.92 19.06 1.18
C GLY A 280 -12.39 18.75 0.80
N ARG A 281 -12.75 17.48 0.63
CA ARG A 281 -14.12 17.04 0.35
C ARG A 281 -14.94 16.91 1.62
N GLU A 282 -14.43 16.24 2.65
CA GLU A 282 -15.10 16.06 3.94
C GLU A 282 -15.46 17.40 4.60
N SER A 283 -14.54 18.37 4.56
CA SER A 283 -14.78 19.72 5.08
C SER A 283 -15.88 20.50 4.32
N LYS A 284 -16.06 20.23 3.03
CA LYS A 284 -17.13 20.85 2.21
C LYS A 284 -18.48 20.17 2.42
N GLU A 285 -18.49 18.86 2.64
CA GLU A 285 -19.73 18.09 2.87
C GLU A 285 -20.28 18.33 4.28
N GLY A 286 -19.43 18.34 5.32
CA GLY A 286 -19.86 18.68 6.68
C GLY A 286 -20.38 20.13 6.83
N GLY A 287 -19.87 21.06 6.01
CA GLY A 287 -20.38 22.43 5.96
C GLY A 287 -21.77 22.56 5.34
N LYS A 288 -22.14 21.66 4.41
CA LYS A 288 -23.48 21.62 3.80
C LYS A 288 -24.52 20.99 4.72
N GLU A 289 -24.14 19.99 5.52
CA GLU A 289 -25.05 19.36 6.48
C GLU A 289 -25.44 20.33 7.63
N MET A 290 -24.51 21.18 8.11
CA MET A 290 -24.84 22.19 9.12
C MET A 290 -25.76 23.32 8.59
N GLN A 291 -25.68 23.67 7.31
CA GLN A 291 -26.59 24.67 6.72
C GLN A 291 -28.02 24.15 6.55
N ASN A 292 -28.21 22.84 6.34
CA ASN A 292 -29.54 22.25 6.23
C ASN A 292 -30.25 22.06 7.59
N GLN A 293 -29.52 21.99 8.70
CA GLN A 293 -30.14 21.90 10.04
C GLN A 293 -30.63 23.26 10.60
N HIS A 294 -30.13 24.38 10.07
CA HIS A 294 -30.59 25.73 10.48
C HIS A 294 -31.75 26.28 9.62
N GLY A 295 -32.20 25.54 8.60
CA GLY A 295 -33.27 25.96 7.69
C GLY A 295 -34.69 25.50 8.06
N GLN A 296 -34.86 24.63 9.07
CA GLN A 296 -36.17 24.03 9.39
C GLN A 296 -36.94 24.66 10.57
N GLU A 297 -36.43 25.73 11.20
CA GLU A 297 -37.05 26.28 12.43
C GLU A 297 -37.71 27.67 12.28
N LYS A 298 -38.10 28.07 11.06
CA LYS A 298 -38.88 29.31 10.87
C LYS A 298 -40.08 29.11 9.94
N GLY A 299 -41.23 28.77 10.52
CA GLY A 299 -42.50 28.82 9.79
C GLY A 299 -43.70 28.24 10.52
N ASN A 300 -44.16 28.88 11.61
CA ASN A 300 -45.58 29.23 11.80
C ASN A 300 -45.85 29.85 13.18
N PRO A 301 -46.21 31.14 13.25
CA PRO A 301 -47.22 31.60 14.19
C PRO A 301 -48.59 31.68 13.49
N LYS A 302 -49.60 31.27 14.25
CA LYS A 302 -51.03 31.29 13.91
C LYS A 302 -51.55 32.70 13.63
#